data_AF-A0A537X8V4-F1
#
_entry.id   AF-A0A537X8V4-F1
#
_cell.length_a   1.000
_cell.length_b   1.000
_cell.length_c   1.000
_cell.angle_alpha   90.00
_cell.angle_beta   90.00
_cell.angle_gamma   90.00
#
_symmetry.space_group_name_H-M   'P 1'
#
loop_
_entity.id
_entity.type
_entity.pdbx_description
1 polymer ?
#
loop_
_entity_poly.entity_id
_entity_poly.type
_entity_poly.pdbx_seq_one_letter_code
_entity_poly.pdbx_strand_id
1 'polypeptide(L)'
;MGVGPEVARRLDLPFVGSVVVPSAIVGAATEGSEGAEGLAADERGDSVVRRLIVAAARMPGIIGVAMPQPSIGMSEEERFKAENEAGMAQLLATTGAVIRGRGGAAFLGDDPRCFHVRLDGPLERRIRQAMRIEGIGEAEARRRQAETDRVRSLYLRRFYDRDASDPTMYHLMLDSTVVPLSVCSDLIAIAAQAARAARGGAPGPSG
;
A
#
# COMPACT_ATOMS: atom_id res chain seq x y z
N MET A 1 -10.39 10.87 -9.15
CA MET A 1 -9.07 10.23 -9.37
C MET A 1 -8.37 10.10 -8.02
N GLY A 2 -7.77 8.96 -7.69
CA GLY A 2 -7.14 8.75 -6.38
C GLY A 2 -5.72 9.32 -6.29
N VAL A 3 -5.24 9.59 -5.07
CA VAL A 3 -3.92 10.21 -4.84
C VAL A 3 -2.77 9.37 -5.41
N GLY A 4 -2.78 8.05 -5.16
CA GLY A 4 -1.71 7.13 -5.57
C GLY A 4 -1.43 7.10 -7.08
N PRO A 5 -2.45 6.82 -7.93
CA PRO A 5 -2.29 6.87 -9.40
C PRO A 5 -1.80 8.23 -9.90
N GLU A 6 -2.24 9.30 -9.26
CA GLU A 6 -1.94 10.68 -9.69
C GLU A 6 -0.54 11.13 -9.27
N VAL A 7 0.00 10.57 -8.18
CA VAL A 7 1.43 10.65 -7.83
C VAL A 7 2.26 9.83 -8.82
N ALA A 8 1.84 8.60 -9.13
CA ALA A 8 2.54 7.72 -10.05
C ALA A 8 2.72 8.36 -11.44
N ARG A 9 1.64 8.97 -11.96
CA ARG A 9 1.66 9.75 -13.21
C ARG A 9 2.65 10.91 -13.17
N ARG A 10 2.74 11.64 -12.05
CA ARG A 10 3.68 12.78 -11.91
C ARG A 10 5.14 12.34 -11.84
N LEU A 11 5.39 11.17 -11.27
CA LEU A 11 6.74 10.64 -11.11
C LEU A 11 7.19 9.79 -12.30
N ASP A 12 6.32 9.58 -13.29
CA ASP A 12 6.50 8.65 -14.40
C ASP A 12 6.86 7.24 -13.90
N LEU A 13 6.11 6.76 -12.91
CA LEU A 13 6.29 5.45 -12.28
C LEU A 13 5.02 4.60 -12.42
N PRO A 14 5.16 3.26 -12.42
CA PRO A 14 4.03 2.36 -12.27
C PRO A 14 3.29 2.61 -10.94
N PHE A 15 1.96 2.46 -10.96
CA PHE A 15 1.14 2.43 -9.75
C PHE A 15 0.79 0.98 -9.40
N VAL A 16 1.00 0.61 -8.14
CA VAL A 16 0.61 -0.69 -7.60
C VAL A 16 -0.40 -0.49 -6.47
N GLY A 17 -1.64 -0.93 -6.73
CA GLY A 17 -2.75 -0.87 -5.78
C GLY A 17 -2.61 -1.84 -4.61
N SER A 18 -3.55 -1.73 -3.67
CA SER A 18 -3.62 -2.58 -2.48
C SER A 18 -3.81 -4.06 -2.86
N VAL A 19 -3.21 -4.98 -2.09
CA VAL A 19 -3.52 -6.43 -2.20
C VAL A 19 -4.70 -6.78 -1.33
N VAL A 20 -5.46 -7.77 -1.78
CA VAL A 20 -6.43 -8.52 -0.99
C VAL A 20 -5.72 -9.11 0.24
N VAL A 21 -6.00 -8.58 1.42
CA VAL A 21 -5.50 -9.13 2.69
C VAL A 21 -6.11 -10.52 2.95
N PRO A 22 -5.40 -11.43 3.65
CA PRO A 22 -5.95 -12.76 3.95
C PRO A 22 -7.28 -12.68 4.72
N SER A 23 -8.19 -13.60 4.42
CA SER A 23 -9.52 -13.65 5.04
C SER A 23 -9.48 -13.79 6.56
N ALA A 24 -8.44 -14.40 7.13
CA ALA A 24 -8.23 -14.46 8.58
C ALA A 24 -8.06 -13.07 9.20
N ILE A 25 -7.34 -12.16 8.53
CA ILE A 25 -7.17 -10.77 8.99
C ILE A 25 -8.47 -9.99 8.87
N VAL A 26 -9.22 -10.22 7.77
CA VAL A 26 -10.53 -9.60 7.57
C VAL A 26 -11.52 -10.10 8.62
N GLY A 27 -11.57 -11.42 8.88
CA GLY A 27 -12.40 -12.02 9.92
C GLY A 27 -12.10 -11.47 11.31
N ALA A 28 -10.82 -11.45 11.71
CA ALA A 28 -10.41 -10.87 12.99
C ALA A 28 -10.70 -9.36 13.11
N ALA A 29 -10.76 -8.64 11.98
CA ALA A 29 -11.15 -7.23 11.95
C ALA A 29 -12.67 -7.04 12.06
N THR A 30 -13.47 -7.99 11.58
CA THR A 30 -14.94 -7.89 11.54
C THR A 30 -15.64 -8.62 12.68
N GLU A 31 -14.92 -9.47 13.44
CA GLU A 31 -15.38 -10.07 14.70
C GLU A 31 -15.88 -8.99 15.68
N GLY A 32 -17.21 -8.91 15.83
CA GLY A 32 -17.92 -7.91 16.64
C GLY A 32 -18.59 -6.77 15.87
N SER A 33 -18.55 -6.77 14.53
CA SER A 33 -19.31 -5.86 13.66
C SER A 33 -20.41 -6.60 12.91
N GLU A 34 -21.68 -6.24 13.15
CA GLU A 34 -22.81 -6.82 12.43
C GLU A 34 -22.81 -6.35 10.96
N GLY A 35 -22.72 -7.28 9.99
CA GLY A 35 -22.88 -7.02 8.55
C GLY A 35 -21.59 -7.00 7.69
N ALA A 36 -20.66 -7.93 7.90
CA ALA A 36 -19.36 -7.99 7.24
C ALA A 36 -19.37 -8.43 5.75
N GLU A 37 -20.03 -7.66 4.89
CA GLU A 37 -19.91 -7.79 3.43
C GLU A 37 -19.57 -6.42 2.84
N GLY A 38 -18.30 -6.15 2.53
CA GLY A 38 -17.93 -4.85 1.98
C GLY A 38 -16.50 -4.64 1.50
N LEU A 39 -15.50 -5.36 2.02
CA LEU A 39 -14.10 -5.18 1.58
C LEU A 39 -13.68 -6.07 0.39
N ALA A 40 -14.65 -6.70 -0.29
CA ALA A 40 -14.40 -7.37 -1.56
C ALA A 40 -14.10 -6.33 -2.65
N ALA A 41 -12.80 -6.08 -2.82
CA ALA A 41 -12.17 -5.54 -4.03
C ALA A 41 -12.61 -4.14 -4.47
N ASP A 42 -11.67 -3.19 -4.35
CA ASP A 42 -11.57 -2.03 -5.24
C ASP A 42 -11.23 -2.55 -6.67
N GLU A 43 -12.18 -3.24 -7.31
CA GLU A 43 -12.16 -3.62 -8.71
C GLU A 43 -12.31 -2.36 -9.56
N ARG A 44 -11.22 -1.65 -9.85
CA ARG A 44 -11.24 -0.69 -10.97
C ARG A 44 -9.92 -0.51 -11.71
N GLY A 45 -8.93 -1.38 -11.49
CA GLY A 45 -7.67 -1.34 -12.27
C GLY A 45 -6.88 -2.63 -12.44
N ASP A 46 -7.08 -3.65 -11.59
CA ASP A 46 -6.11 -4.75 -11.46
C ASP A 46 -6.38 -6.00 -12.31
N SER A 47 -7.49 -6.08 -13.04
CA SER A 47 -7.86 -7.34 -13.73
C SER A 47 -6.92 -7.68 -14.90
N VAL A 48 -6.33 -6.69 -15.57
CA VAL A 48 -5.47 -6.90 -16.74
C VAL A 48 -4.05 -7.28 -16.32
N VAL A 49 -3.44 -6.53 -15.40
CA VAL A 49 -2.07 -6.82 -14.91
C VAL A 49 -2.03 -8.13 -14.14
N ARG A 50 -3.05 -8.42 -13.31
CA ARG A 50 -3.16 -9.71 -12.62
C ARG A 50 -3.35 -10.86 -13.60
N ARG A 51 -4.14 -10.70 -14.67
CA ARG A 51 -4.25 -11.71 -15.74
C ARG A 51 -2.92 -11.94 -16.44
N LEU A 52 -2.13 -10.90 -16.69
CA LEU A 52 -0.81 -11.02 -17.31
C LEU A 52 0.18 -11.75 -16.40
N ILE A 53 0.21 -11.44 -15.10
CA ILE A 53 1.06 -12.15 -14.12
C ILE A 53 0.65 -13.62 -14.01
N VAL A 54 -0.65 -13.92 -13.93
CA VAL A 54 -1.17 -15.30 -13.83
C VAL A 54 -0.99 -16.07 -15.14
N ALA A 55 -1.12 -15.42 -16.30
CA ALA A 55 -0.90 -16.05 -17.61
C ALA A 55 0.59 -16.36 -17.83
N ALA A 56 1.49 -15.46 -17.43
CA ALA A 56 2.93 -15.66 -17.50
C ALA A 56 3.40 -16.80 -16.57
N ALA A 57 2.74 -16.98 -15.42
CA ALA A 57 3.02 -18.08 -14.48
C ALA A 57 2.68 -19.49 -15.03
N ARG A 58 1.97 -19.61 -16.16
CA ARG A 58 1.59 -20.89 -16.78
C ARG A 58 2.42 -21.28 -18.00
N MET A 59 3.41 -20.48 -18.40
CA MET A 59 4.35 -20.86 -19.47
C MET A 59 5.64 -21.42 -18.86
N PRO A 60 5.95 -22.71 -19.03
CA PRO A 60 7.26 -23.23 -18.67
C PRO A 60 8.29 -22.70 -19.69
N GLY A 61 9.37 -22.06 -19.21
CA GLY A 61 10.62 -21.99 -19.97
C GLY A 61 11.13 -20.64 -20.49
N ILE A 62 10.59 -19.48 -20.09
CA ILE A 62 11.19 -18.18 -20.48
C ILE A 62 11.89 -17.49 -19.30
N ILE A 63 13.22 -17.61 -19.31
CA ILE A 63 14.26 -16.70 -18.78
C ILE A 63 14.22 -16.38 -17.26
N GLY A 64 15.10 -17.06 -16.51
CA GLY A 64 15.94 -16.46 -15.46
C GLY A 64 15.32 -15.92 -14.17
N VAL A 65 13.99 -15.87 -14.04
CA VAL A 65 13.35 -15.45 -12.79
C VAL A 65 13.22 -16.66 -11.88
N ALA A 66 14.09 -16.75 -10.87
CA ALA A 66 13.91 -17.68 -9.76
C ALA A 66 12.68 -17.25 -8.96
N MET A 67 11.51 -17.78 -9.33
CA MET A 67 10.32 -17.65 -8.49
C MET A 67 10.62 -18.37 -7.17
N PRO A 68 10.29 -17.76 -6.01
CA PRO A 68 10.40 -18.45 -4.74
C PRO A 68 9.57 -19.74 -4.82
N GLN A 69 10.24 -20.88 -4.68
CA GLN A 69 9.56 -22.16 -4.60
C GLN A 69 8.70 -22.14 -3.34
N PRO A 70 7.45 -22.62 -3.37
CA PRO A 70 6.66 -22.77 -2.15
C PRO A 70 7.41 -23.73 -1.22
N SER A 71 7.99 -23.20 -0.14
CA SER A 71 8.68 -24.01 0.86
C SER A 71 7.66 -24.81 1.64
N ILE A 72 7.85 -26.13 1.62
CA ILE A 72 7.07 -27.11 2.38
C ILE A 72 7.08 -26.68 3.86
N GLY A 73 5.90 -26.49 4.46
CA GLY A 73 5.73 -26.19 5.89
C GLY A 73 5.34 -24.75 6.25
N MET A 74 5.19 -23.83 5.29
CA MET A 74 4.70 -22.48 5.57
C MET A 74 3.17 -22.41 5.66
N SER A 75 2.67 -21.59 6.57
CA SER A 75 1.26 -21.19 6.61
C SER A 75 0.88 -20.28 5.43
N GLU A 76 -0.42 -20.18 5.13
CA GLU A 76 -0.92 -19.29 4.08
C GLU A 76 -0.58 -17.82 4.35
N GLU A 77 -0.58 -17.42 5.62
CA GLU A 77 -0.22 -16.07 6.07
C GLU A 77 1.25 -15.75 5.75
N GLU A 78 2.17 -16.68 6.04
CA GLU A 78 3.60 -16.49 5.77
C GLU A 78 3.89 -16.46 4.28
N ARG A 79 3.22 -17.31 3.49
CA ARG A 79 3.35 -17.28 2.02
C ARG A 79 2.85 -15.95 1.46
N PHE A 80 1.70 -15.47 1.94
CA PHE A 80 1.17 -14.18 1.53
C PHE A 80 2.11 -13.02 1.84
N LYS A 81 2.71 -13.01 3.04
CA LYS A 81 3.73 -12.00 3.41
C LYS A 81 4.94 -12.09 2.49
N ALA A 82 5.50 -13.29 2.30
CA ALA A 82 6.69 -13.50 1.48
C ALA A 82 6.48 -13.09 0.01
N GLU A 83 5.33 -13.42 -0.59
CA GLU A 83 5.00 -13.02 -1.96
C GLU A 83 4.91 -11.50 -2.11
N ASN A 84 4.33 -10.81 -1.13
CA ASN A 84 4.26 -9.34 -1.13
C ASN A 84 5.64 -8.71 -1.01
N GLU A 85 6.46 -9.20 -0.08
CA GLU A 85 7.83 -8.71 0.15
C GLU A 85 8.71 -8.93 -1.08
N ALA A 86 8.64 -10.12 -1.69
CA ALA A 86 9.36 -10.43 -2.92
C ALA A 86 8.93 -9.51 -4.08
N GLY A 87 7.63 -9.29 -4.26
CA GLY A 87 7.12 -8.37 -5.28
C GLY A 87 7.60 -6.93 -5.07
N MET A 88 7.59 -6.44 -3.82
CA MET A 88 8.11 -5.10 -3.49
C MET A 88 9.63 -4.98 -3.72
N ALA A 89 10.40 -6.00 -3.33
CA ALA A 89 11.84 -6.04 -3.58
C ALA A 89 12.17 -6.04 -5.09
N GLN A 90 11.40 -6.77 -5.89
CA GLN A 90 11.57 -6.80 -7.35
C GLN A 90 11.28 -5.43 -8.00
N LEU A 91 10.22 -4.73 -7.56
CA LEU A 91 9.93 -3.38 -8.03
C LEU A 91 11.07 -2.42 -7.70
N LEU A 92 11.64 -2.55 -6.50
CA LEU A 92 12.77 -1.72 -6.05
C LEU A 92 14.07 -1.98 -6.82
N ALA A 93 14.29 -3.21 -7.29
CA ALA A 93 15.43 -3.59 -8.10
C ALA A 93 15.33 -3.15 -9.58
N THR A 94 14.17 -2.66 -10.02
CA THR A 94 13.91 -2.28 -11.41
C THR A 94 13.65 -0.78 -11.55
N THR A 95 12.49 -0.37 -12.05
CA THR A 95 12.15 1.04 -12.27
C THR A 95 11.59 1.74 -11.04
N GLY A 96 11.27 1.00 -9.97
CA GLY A 96 10.50 1.50 -8.84
C GLY A 96 9.00 1.58 -9.14
N ALA A 97 8.21 1.92 -8.13
CA ALA A 97 6.76 2.09 -8.24
C ALA A 97 6.19 2.96 -7.11
N VAL A 98 5.01 3.53 -7.33
CA VAL A 98 4.17 4.05 -6.24
C VAL A 98 3.29 2.92 -5.73
N ILE A 99 3.50 2.52 -4.47
CA ILE A 99 2.84 1.38 -3.85
C ILE A 99 1.86 1.88 -2.79
N ARG A 100 0.58 1.52 -2.92
CA ARG A 100 -0.44 1.79 -1.89
C ARG A 100 -0.61 0.56 -1.00
N GLY A 101 -0.35 0.70 0.30
CA GLY A 101 -0.55 -0.36 1.29
C GLY A 101 0.54 -1.42 1.27
N ARG A 102 0.15 -2.71 1.36
CA ARG A 102 1.04 -3.90 1.30
C ARG A 102 2.12 -4.00 2.40
N GLY A 103 1.98 -3.24 3.49
CA GLY A 103 3.05 -3.16 4.48
C GLY A 103 4.32 -2.48 3.98
N GLY A 104 4.28 -1.76 2.85
CA GLY A 104 5.48 -1.19 2.24
C GLY A 104 6.27 -0.27 3.16
N ALA A 105 5.59 0.58 3.95
CA ALA A 105 6.25 1.43 4.94
C ALA A 105 6.90 0.66 6.10
N ALA A 106 6.42 -0.56 6.40
CA ALA A 106 7.02 -1.41 7.43
C ALA A 106 8.17 -2.26 6.86
N PHE A 107 7.96 -2.88 5.71
CA PHE A 107 8.95 -3.74 5.08
C PHE A 107 10.15 -2.96 4.51
N LEU A 108 9.88 -1.85 3.81
CA LEU A 108 10.90 -1.02 3.16
C LEU A 108 11.27 0.20 4.02
N GLY A 109 10.90 0.22 5.30
CA GLY A 109 11.02 1.39 6.19
C GLY A 109 12.42 1.98 6.21
N ASP A 110 13.43 1.12 6.26
CA ASP A 110 14.84 1.52 6.35
C ASP A 110 15.55 1.63 4.99
N ASP A 111 14.87 1.32 3.87
CA ASP A 111 15.52 1.41 2.55
C ASP A 111 15.63 2.88 2.12
N PRO A 112 16.86 3.40 1.94
CA PRO A 112 17.07 4.81 1.66
C PRO A 112 16.51 5.24 0.30
N ARG A 113 16.23 4.31 -0.62
CA ARG A 113 15.65 4.62 -1.94
C ARG A 113 14.15 4.90 -1.87
N CYS A 114 13.49 4.50 -0.80
CA CYS A 114 12.04 4.64 -0.62
C CYS A 114 11.65 6.03 -0.06
N PHE A 115 10.39 6.39 -0.23
CA PHE A 115 9.80 7.61 0.35
C PHE A 115 8.38 7.30 0.83
N HIS A 116 8.26 6.96 2.12
CA HIS A 116 7.01 6.57 2.78
C HIS A 116 6.13 7.77 3.11
N VAL A 117 4.85 7.68 2.76
CA VAL A 117 3.85 8.72 2.98
C VAL A 117 2.61 8.14 3.65
N ARG A 118 2.02 8.89 4.59
CA ARG A 118 0.71 8.61 5.15
C ARG A 118 -0.26 9.75 4.87
N LEU A 119 -1.40 9.41 4.29
CA LEU A 119 -2.58 10.27 4.26
C LEU A 119 -3.43 9.97 5.48
N ASP A 120 -3.82 11.01 6.20
CA ASP A 120 -4.59 10.90 7.42
C ASP A 120 -5.56 12.08 7.62
N GLY A 121 -6.18 12.14 8.79
CA GLY A 121 -7.01 13.21 9.29
C GLY A 121 -7.79 12.72 10.51
N PRO A 122 -8.34 13.63 11.34
CA PRO A 122 -9.25 13.27 12.42
C PRO A 122 -10.41 12.40 11.92
N LEU A 123 -10.79 11.41 12.72
CA LEU A 123 -11.80 10.41 12.40
C LEU A 123 -13.06 11.01 11.76
N GLU A 124 -13.65 12.01 12.41
CA GLU A 124 -14.87 12.66 11.94
C GLU A 124 -14.73 13.34 10.57
N ARG A 125 -13.54 13.87 10.26
CA ARG A 125 -13.25 14.46 8.96
C ARG A 125 -13.05 13.39 7.89
N ARG A 126 -12.45 12.25 8.22
CA ARG A 126 -12.34 11.09 7.31
C ARG A 126 -13.70 10.52 6.96
N ILE A 127 -14.59 10.36 7.94
CA ILE A 127 -15.98 9.91 7.73
C ILE A 127 -16.71 10.85 6.77
N ARG A 128 -16.71 12.16 7.02
CA ARG A 128 -17.33 13.14 6.12
C ARG A 128 -16.71 13.16 4.73
N GLN A 129 -15.41 12.92 4.64
CA GLN A 129 -14.72 12.81 3.35
C GLN A 129 -15.16 11.56 2.57
N ALA A 130 -15.26 10.40 3.22
CA ALA A 130 -15.77 9.17 2.62
C ALA A 130 -17.21 9.35 2.12
N MET A 131 -18.10 9.92 2.95
CA MET A 131 -19.48 10.24 2.54
C MET A 131 -19.53 11.07 1.24
N ARG A 132 -18.68 12.10 1.13
CA ARG A 132 -18.64 12.98 -0.04
C ARG A 132 -18.05 12.30 -1.28
N ILE A 133 -16.98 11.54 -1.12
CA ILE A 133 -16.24 10.93 -2.24
C ILE A 133 -16.98 9.69 -2.78
N GLU A 134 -17.55 8.89 -1.89
CA GLU A 134 -18.19 7.61 -2.22
C GLU A 134 -19.71 7.72 -2.37
N GLY A 135 -20.32 8.83 -1.94
CA GLY A 135 -21.78 9.02 -2.01
C GLY A 135 -22.55 8.13 -1.04
N ILE A 136 -21.94 7.77 0.09
CA ILE A 136 -22.50 6.86 1.11
C ILE A 136 -23.02 7.62 2.33
N GLY A 137 -23.96 7.00 3.06
CA GLY A 137 -24.48 7.53 4.33
C GLY A 137 -23.46 7.46 5.48
N GLU A 138 -23.70 8.21 6.55
CA GLU A 138 -22.78 8.31 7.69
C GLU A 138 -22.54 6.96 8.38
N ALA A 139 -23.60 6.18 8.63
CA ALA A 139 -23.48 4.87 9.27
C ALA A 139 -22.55 3.93 8.47
N GLU A 140 -22.71 3.91 7.14
CA GLU A 140 -21.86 3.13 6.25
C GLU A 140 -20.42 3.64 6.22
N ALA A 141 -20.24 4.96 6.17
CA ALA A 141 -18.92 5.59 6.21
C ALA A 141 -18.17 5.27 7.52
N ARG A 142 -18.86 5.33 8.67
CA ARG A 142 -18.30 4.96 9.98
C ARG A 142 -17.88 3.51 10.02
N ARG A 143 -18.76 2.61 9.54
CA ARG A 143 -18.49 1.17 9.46
C ARG A 143 -17.25 0.88 8.62
N ARG A 144 -17.21 1.37 7.37
CA ARG A 144 -16.07 1.18 6.47
C ARG A 144 -14.77 1.76 7.02
N GLN A 145 -14.85 2.94 7.65
CA GLN A 145 -13.69 3.60 8.24
C GLN A 145 -13.10 2.73 9.37
N ALA A 146 -13.95 2.29 10.30
CA ALA A 146 -13.52 1.44 11.41
C ALA A 146 -12.94 0.10 10.93
N GLU A 147 -13.61 -0.54 9.97
CA GLU A 147 -13.16 -1.81 9.39
C GLU A 147 -11.80 -1.66 8.69
N THR A 148 -11.65 -0.63 7.84
CA THR A 148 -10.40 -0.37 7.09
C THR A 148 -9.23 -0.06 8.03
N ASP A 149 -9.45 0.77 9.05
CA ASP A 149 -8.42 1.12 10.04
C ASP A 149 -8.01 -0.11 10.86
N ARG A 150 -8.97 -0.97 11.23
CA ARG A 150 -8.71 -2.19 11.99
C ARG A 150 -7.99 -3.25 11.16
N VAL A 151 -8.41 -3.50 9.92
CA VAL A 151 -7.71 -4.39 8.97
C VAL A 151 -6.27 -3.94 8.79
N ARG A 152 -6.03 -2.64 8.56
CA ARG A 152 -4.68 -2.09 8.39
C ARG A 152 -3.82 -2.29 9.64
N SER A 153 -4.39 -2.02 10.82
CA SER A 153 -3.67 -2.13 12.10
C SER A 153 -3.34 -3.58 12.43
N LEU A 154 -4.28 -4.50 12.26
CA LEU A 154 -4.06 -5.93 12.48
C LEU A 154 -3.04 -6.49 11.49
N TYR A 155 -3.12 -6.10 10.22
CA TYR A 155 -2.16 -6.51 9.20
C TYR A 155 -0.72 -6.11 9.59
N LEU A 156 -0.49 -4.82 9.91
CA LEU A 156 0.85 -4.34 10.28
C LEU A 156 1.36 -4.96 11.58
N ARG A 157 0.49 -5.10 12.59
CA ARG A 157 0.87 -5.72 13.86
C ARG A 157 1.20 -7.20 13.68
N ARG A 158 0.37 -7.94 12.93
CA ARG A 158 0.52 -9.39 12.75
C ARG A 158 1.76 -9.75 11.93
N PHE A 159 2.02 -9.01 10.85
CA PHE A 159 3.08 -9.36 9.90
C PHE A 159 4.41 -8.63 10.14
N TYR A 160 4.39 -7.47 10.80
CA TYR A 160 5.57 -6.62 10.95
C TYR A 160 5.85 -6.18 12.39
N ASP A 161 4.97 -6.52 13.34
CA ASP A 161 5.00 -6.02 14.72
C ASP A 161 5.10 -4.48 14.78
N ARG A 162 4.41 -3.81 13.85
CA ARG A 162 4.37 -2.35 13.75
C ARG A 162 2.98 -1.79 13.97
N ASP A 163 2.93 -0.63 14.61
CA ASP A 163 1.71 0.15 14.71
C ASP A 163 1.55 1.03 13.46
N ALA A 164 0.40 0.91 12.79
CA ALA A 164 0.04 1.79 11.67
C ALA A 164 0.10 3.28 12.04
N SER A 165 -0.11 3.58 13.32
CA SER A 165 -0.14 4.92 13.90
C SER A 165 1.25 5.55 14.09
N ASP A 166 2.31 4.73 14.12
CA ASP A 166 3.69 5.16 14.39
C ASP A 166 4.17 6.19 13.34
N PRO A 167 4.43 7.45 13.72
CA PRO A 167 4.87 8.47 12.80
C PRO A 167 6.29 8.22 12.25
N THR A 168 7.12 7.43 12.95
CA THR A 168 8.52 7.19 12.54
C THR A 168 8.63 6.34 11.26
N MET A 169 7.55 5.64 10.88
CA MET A 169 7.47 4.88 9.63
C MET A 169 7.31 5.74 8.38
N TYR A 170 7.04 7.04 8.52
CA TYR A 170 6.67 7.90 7.40
C TYR A 170 7.56 9.15 7.33
N HIS A 171 8.02 9.48 6.12
CA HIS A 171 8.78 10.70 5.86
C HIS A 171 7.87 11.92 5.65
N LEU A 172 6.60 11.68 5.30
CA LEU A 172 5.60 12.73 5.11
C LEU A 172 4.23 12.24 5.58
N MET A 173 3.58 13.02 6.44
CA MET A 173 2.20 12.81 6.87
C MET A 173 1.36 14.01 6.44
N LEU A 174 0.28 13.77 5.70
CA LEU A 174 -0.61 14.80 5.20
C LEU A 174 -2.02 14.59 5.74
N ASP A 175 -2.62 15.63 6.29
CA ASP A 175 -4.04 15.64 6.58
C ASP A 175 -4.84 15.86 5.29
N SER A 176 -5.16 14.75 4.62
CA SER A 176 -5.88 14.76 3.35
C SER A 176 -7.34 15.15 3.47
N THR A 177 -7.83 15.40 4.69
CA THR A 177 -9.21 15.82 4.92
C THR A 177 -9.36 17.35 4.94
N VAL A 178 -8.26 18.11 5.00
CA VAL A 178 -8.21 19.57 4.82
C VAL A 178 -7.44 20.00 3.58
N VAL A 179 -6.47 19.19 3.13
CA VAL A 179 -5.75 19.45 1.87
C VAL A 179 -6.48 18.74 0.72
N PRO A 180 -6.84 19.43 -0.38
CA PRO A 180 -7.45 18.78 -1.54
C PRO A 180 -6.59 17.64 -2.08
N LEU A 181 -7.20 16.53 -2.49
CA LEU A 181 -6.46 15.32 -2.90
C LEU A 181 -5.49 15.57 -4.07
N SER A 182 -5.82 16.49 -4.99
CA SER A 182 -4.91 16.90 -6.07
C SER A 182 -3.65 17.57 -5.53
N VAL A 183 -3.80 18.46 -4.56
CA VAL A 183 -2.69 19.14 -3.88
C VAL A 183 -1.86 18.15 -3.06
N CYS A 184 -2.50 17.16 -2.41
CA CYS A 184 -1.77 16.07 -1.78
C CYS A 184 -0.87 15.34 -2.78
N SER A 185 -1.38 15.02 -3.98
CA SER A 185 -0.58 14.39 -5.03
C SER A 185 0.61 15.25 -5.46
N ASP A 186 0.42 16.57 -5.59
CA ASP A 186 1.49 17.51 -5.93
C ASP A 186 2.58 17.53 -4.84
N LEU A 187 2.17 17.72 -3.58
CA LEU A 187 3.08 17.77 -2.44
C LEU A 187 3.90 16.48 -2.30
N ILE A 188 3.26 15.33 -2.48
CA ILE A 188 3.94 14.03 -2.42
C ILE A 188 4.96 13.91 -3.55
N ALA A 189 4.59 14.25 -4.78
CA ALA A 189 5.50 14.14 -5.92
C ALA A 189 6.72 15.05 -5.76
N ILE A 190 6.51 16.31 -5.34
CA ILE A 190 7.59 17.27 -5.07
C ILE A 190 8.51 16.75 -3.98
N ALA A 191 7.97 16.31 -2.84
CA ALA A 191 8.77 15.81 -1.72
C ALA A 191 9.57 14.56 -2.10
N ALA A 192 8.95 13.61 -2.81
CA ALA A 192 9.62 12.39 -3.26
C ALA A 192 10.76 12.67 -4.25
N GLN A 193 10.55 13.61 -5.19
CA GLN A 193 11.59 14.03 -6.13
C GLN A 193 12.75 14.73 -5.41
N ALA A 194 12.46 15.64 -4.47
CA ALA A 194 13.47 16.33 -3.69
C ALA A 194 14.30 15.35 -2.84
N ALA A 195 13.63 14.40 -2.16
CA ALA A 195 14.31 13.34 -1.41
C ALA A 195 15.20 12.48 -2.33
N ARG A 196 14.73 12.12 -3.53
CA ARG A 196 15.54 11.39 -4.51
C ARG A 196 16.76 12.17 -4.97
N ALA A 197 16.61 13.47 -5.26
CA ALA A 197 17.70 14.33 -5.68
C ALA A 197 18.76 14.52 -4.57
N ALA A 198 18.33 14.71 -3.32
CA ALA A 198 19.23 14.82 -2.17
C ALA A 198 20.11 13.57 -1.99
N ARG A 199 19.58 12.39 -2.32
CA ARG A 199 20.34 11.13 -2.28
C ARG A 199 21.31 10.97 -3.44
N GLY A 200 20.91 11.42 -4.64
CA GLY A 200 21.77 11.37 -5.83
C GLY A 200 22.91 12.40 -5.82
N GLY A 201 22.84 13.43 -4.97
CA GLY A 201 23.86 14.46 -4.80
C GLY A 201 24.86 14.22 -3.67
N ALA A 202 24.74 13.13 -2.91
CA ALA A 202 25.71 12.79 -1.87
C ALA A 202 27.01 12.29 -2.53
N PRO A 203 28.20 12.89 -2.27
CA PRO A 203 29.45 12.30 -2.71
C PRO A 203 29.58 10.92 -2.06
N GLY A 204 29.84 9.89 -2.89
CA GLY A 204 30.10 8.54 -2.40
C GLY A 204 31.22 8.56 -1.34
N PRO A 205 31.22 7.61 -0.39
CA PRO A 205 32.26 7.57 0.64
C PRO A 205 33.62 7.51 -0.05
N SER A 206 34.42 8.54 0.21
CA SER A 206 35.83 8.56 -0.15
C SER A 206 36.55 7.69 0.87
N GLY A 207 36.99 6.50 0.48
CA GLY A 207 37.76 5.60 1.35
C GLY A 207 37.74 4.16 0.88
#